data_AF-A0A2N2N5W2-F1
#
_entry.id   AF-A0A2N2N5W2-F1
#
_cell.length_a   1.000
_cell.length_b   1.000
_cell.length_c   1.000
_cell.angle_alpha   90.00
_cell.angle_beta   90.00
_cell.angle_gamma   90.00
#
_symmetry.space_group_name_H-M   'P 1'
#
loop_
_entity.id
_entity.type
_entity.pdbx_description
1 polymer ?
#
loop_
_entity_poly.entity_id
_entity_poly.type
_entity_poly.pdbx_seq_one_letter_code
_entity_poly.pdbx_strand_id
1 'polypeptide(L)'
;MRVWYGYSKLTPKVVRKREMAVYFENAANNSRANEEWIERRIRVVYVRQQAEAEIMPAEIAIRMFTKYSYLIDEKPYYGDIEKVLEHNFIADRFNVSAEVRIEIREKLRTAYYEQFNIRKPIANQLKLSL
;
A
#
# COMPACT_ATOMS: atom_id res chain seq x y z
N MET A 1 15.51 5.41 5.69
CA MET A 1 14.09 5.67 6.04
C MET A 1 13.24 4.65 5.30
N ARG A 2 12.16 4.17 5.91
CA ARG A 2 11.36 3.05 5.38
C ARG A 2 10.13 3.49 4.59
N VAL A 3 9.66 2.61 3.72
CA VAL A 3 8.33 2.68 3.08
C VAL A 3 7.55 1.43 3.44
N TRP A 4 6.35 1.61 4.00
CA TRP A 4 5.43 0.53 4.31
C TRP A 4 4.24 0.52 3.36
N TYR A 5 3.92 -0.67 2.87
CA TYR A 5 2.77 -0.94 2.02
C TYR A 5 1.79 -1.82 2.79
N GLY A 6 0.50 -1.55 2.68
CA GLY A 6 -0.50 -2.40 3.30
C GLY A 6 -1.92 -1.91 3.17
N TYR A 7 -2.83 -2.56 3.90
CA TYR A 7 -4.24 -2.22 3.87
C TYR A 7 -4.73 -1.71 5.21
N SER A 8 -5.68 -0.76 5.19
CA SER A 8 -6.36 -0.27 6.39
C SER A 8 -6.93 -1.43 7.22
N LYS A 9 -6.58 -1.50 8.51
CA LYS A 9 -7.25 -2.44 9.43
C LYS A 9 -8.70 -1.99 9.62
N LEU A 10 -9.65 -2.81 9.19
CA LEU A 10 -11.06 -2.63 9.50
C LEU A 10 -11.31 -3.15 10.91
N THR A 11 -11.90 -2.35 11.79
CA THR A 11 -12.35 -2.83 13.10
C THR A 11 -13.85 -2.62 13.23
N PRO A 12 -14.58 -3.48 13.97
CA PRO A 12 -16.03 -3.32 14.14
C PRO A 12 -16.43 -1.96 14.75
N LYS A 13 -15.53 -1.36 15.56
CA LYS A 13 -15.76 -0.09 16.25
C LYS A 13 -15.34 1.14 15.44
N VAL A 14 -14.52 0.97 14.39
CA VAL A 14 -14.04 2.06 13.54
C VAL A 14 -14.24 1.67 12.09
N VAL A 15 -15.30 2.20 11.48
CA VAL A 15 -15.58 2.03 10.06
C VAL A 15 -14.51 2.80 9.28
N ARG A 16 -13.50 2.07 8.80
CA ARG A 16 -12.54 2.59 7.82
C ARG A 16 -12.96 2.13 6.43
N LYS A 17 -12.74 2.97 5.43
CA LYS A 17 -12.90 2.58 4.02
C LYS A 17 -11.84 1.54 3.68
N ARG A 18 -12.12 0.62 2.75
CA ARG A 18 -11.10 -0.29 2.23
C ARG A 18 -10.07 0.56 1.49
N GLU A 19 -8.87 0.58 2.05
CA GLU A 19 -7.79 1.44 1.59
C GLU A 19 -6.51 0.61 1.47
N MET A 20 -5.83 0.74 0.33
CA MET A 20 -4.40 0.45 0.24
C MET A 20 -3.65 1.73 0.60
N ALA A 21 -2.70 1.65 1.52
CA ALA A 21 -1.94 2.79 1.98
C ALA A 21 -0.43 2.54 1.86
N VAL A 22 0.28 3.59 1.47
CA VAL A 22 1.74 3.62 1.41
C VAL A 22 2.22 4.71 2.37
N TYR A 23 3.04 4.35 3.34
CA TYR A 23 3.60 5.28 4.32
C TYR A 23 5.10 5.43 4.09
N PHE A 24 5.54 6.66 3.96
CA PHE A 24 6.95 7.06 3.88
C PHE A 24 7.36 7.60 5.25
N GLU A 25 8.44 7.04 5.81
CA GLU A 25 9.09 7.57 6.99
C GLU A 25 9.85 8.85 6.63
N ASN A 26 9.63 9.94 7.36
CA ASN A 26 10.38 11.20 7.16
C ASN A 26 11.28 11.54 8.36
N ALA A 27 11.09 10.86 9.50
CA ALA A 27 11.86 11.09 10.72
C ALA A 27 12.29 9.76 11.35
N ALA A 28 13.59 9.57 11.55
CA ALA A 28 14.18 8.33 12.06
C ALA A 28 14.38 8.31 13.59
N ASN A 29 13.74 9.24 14.32
CA ASN A 29 14.03 9.48 15.74
C ASN A 29 13.77 8.27 16.64
N ASN A 30 12.80 7.40 16.30
CA ASN A 30 12.55 6.15 17.01
C ASN A 30 11.94 5.09 16.08
N SER A 31 12.80 4.23 15.53
CA SER A 31 12.41 3.20 14.55
C SER A 31 11.33 2.25 15.06
N ARG A 32 11.41 1.82 16.34
CA ARG A 32 10.44 0.89 16.94
C ARG A 32 9.09 1.55 17.16
N ALA A 33 9.07 2.76 17.73
CA ALA A 33 7.83 3.49 17.93
C ALA A 33 7.13 3.80 16.60
N ASN A 34 7.91 4.11 15.55
CA ASN A 34 7.39 4.32 14.20
C ASN A 34 6.72 3.07 13.65
N GLU A 35 7.37 1.91 13.80
CA GLU A 35 6.84 0.63 13.35
C GLU A 35 5.53 0.27 14.07
N GLU A 36 5.51 0.33 15.40
CA GLU A 36 4.29 0.09 16.19
C GLU A 36 3.15 1.04 15.80
N TRP A 37 3.47 2.29 15.47
CA TRP A 37 2.49 3.29 15.03
C TRP A 37 1.86 2.94 13.68
N ILE A 38 2.66 2.42 12.74
CA ILE A 38 2.22 1.97 11.42
C ILE A 38 1.39 0.70 11.54
N GLU A 39 1.84 -0.28 12.32
CA GLU A 39 1.13 -1.54 12.53
C GLU A 39 -0.24 -1.35 13.16
N ARG A 40 -0.45 -0.33 14.00
CA ARG A 40 -1.78 0.01 14.53
C ARG A 40 -2.73 0.55 13.45
N ARG A 41 -2.22 1.04 12.31
CA ARG A 41 -3.02 1.67 11.25
C ARG A 41 -3.33 0.74 10.10
N ILE A 42 -2.34 -0.02 9.66
CA ILE A 42 -2.46 -0.92 8.51
C ILE A 42 -2.01 -2.33 8.86
N ARG A 43 -2.58 -3.32 8.16
CA ARG A 43 -1.92 -4.61 8.00
C ARG A 43 -0.77 -4.38 7.05
N VAL A 44 0.45 -4.34 7.57
CA VAL A 44 1.66 -4.23 6.77
C VAL A 44 1.80 -5.50 5.92
N VAL A 45 2.08 -5.31 4.64
CA VAL A 45 2.25 -6.40 3.65
C VAL A 45 3.68 -6.42 3.12
N TYR A 46 4.29 -5.25 2.95
CA TYR A 46 5.67 -5.14 2.48
C TYR A 46 6.35 -3.92 3.08
N VAL A 47 7.66 -4.03 3.32
CA VAL A 47 8.51 -2.94 3.81
C VAL A 47 9.77 -2.88 2.95
N ARG A 48 10.16 -1.68 2.54
CA ARG A 48 11.43 -1.43 1.86
C ARG A 48 12.15 -0.22 2.44
N GLN A 49 13.41 -0.06 2.06
CA GLN A 49 14.11 1.22 2.23
C GLN A 49 13.66 2.21 1.15
N GLN A 50 13.62 3.48 1.51
CA GLN A 50 13.46 4.58 0.57
C GLN A 50 14.66 4.67 -0.36
N ALA A 51 14.40 4.98 -1.62
CA ALA A 51 15.43 5.45 -2.54
C ALA A 51 15.89 6.86 -2.13
N GLU A 52 17.11 7.23 -2.48
CA GLU A 52 17.68 8.54 -2.13
C GLU A 52 16.79 9.71 -2.58
N ALA A 53 16.21 9.61 -3.78
CA ALA A 53 15.30 10.60 -4.34
C ALA A 53 13.96 10.75 -3.57
N GLU A 54 13.61 9.78 -2.72
CA GLU A 54 12.39 9.81 -1.90
C GLU A 54 12.63 10.42 -0.52
N ILE A 55 13.88 10.57 -0.12
CA ILE A 55 14.24 11.07 1.22
C ILE A 55 14.00 12.58 1.24
N MET A 56 13.07 13.00 2.08
CA MET A 56 12.82 14.41 2.31
C MET A 56 13.95 15.01 3.16
N PRO A 57 14.49 16.20 2.82
CA PRO A 57 15.47 16.88 3.65
C PRO A 57 14.91 17.12 5.06
N ALA A 58 15.72 16.84 6.09
CA ALA A 58 15.31 16.93 7.49
C ALA A 58 14.82 18.35 7.86
N GLU A 59 15.38 19.38 7.23
CA GLU A 59 15.03 20.80 7.44
C GLU A 59 13.59 21.14 7.02
N ILE A 60 12.99 20.34 6.13
CA ILE A 60 11.64 20.57 5.57
C ILE A 60 10.64 19.53 6.11
N ALA A 61 11.13 18.48 6.77
CA ALA A 61 10.31 17.38 7.29
C ALA A 61 9.56 17.77 8.58
N ILE A 62 8.39 18.40 8.44
CA ILE A 62 7.53 18.81 9.57
C ILE A 62 6.72 17.63 10.13
N ARG A 63 6.48 16.58 9.33
CA ARG A 63 5.64 15.42 9.69
C ARG A 63 6.49 14.16 9.76
N MET A 64 6.24 13.32 10.78
CA MET A 64 6.91 12.03 10.95
C MET A 64 6.71 11.07 9.76
N PHE A 65 5.52 11.12 9.14
CA PHE A 65 5.17 10.28 8.02
C PHE A 65 4.45 11.05 6.92
N THR A 66 4.71 10.68 5.68
CA THR A 66 3.86 11.01 4.53
C THR A 66 3.03 9.77 4.16
N LYS A 67 1.72 9.94 4.03
CA LYS A 67 0.80 8.85 3.67
C LYS A 67 0.21 9.11 2.29
N TYR A 68 0.28 8.11 1.42
CA TYR A 68 -0.51 8.03 0.20
C TYR A 68 -1.64 7.00 0.37
N SER A 69 -2.82 7.37 -0.09
CA SER A 69 -4.08 6.67 0.15
C SER A 69 -4.75 6.30 -1.16
N TYR A 70 -5.06 5.02 -1.34
CA TYR A 70 -5.85 4.51 -2.46
C TYR A 70 -7.17 3.94 -1.89
N LEU A 71 -8.24 4.74 -1.97
CA LEU A 71 -9.56 4.36 -1.49
C LEU A 71 -10.23 3.45 -2.52
N ILE A 72 -10.20 2.14 -2.25
CA ILE A 72 -10.49 1.09 -3.24
C ILE A 72 -11.92 1.19 -3.76
N ASP A 73 -12.86 1.55 -2.90
CA ASP A 73 -14.29 1.60 -3.22
C ASP A 73 -14.73 2.91 -3.89
N GLU A 74 -13.86 3.90 -3.95
CA GLU A 74 -14.19 5.24 -4.46
C GLU A 74 -13.69 5.44 -5.89
N LYS A 75 -14.17 6.51 -6.53
CA LYS A 75 -13.57 6.99 -7.78
C LYS A 75 -12.06 7.23 -7.55
N PRO A 76 -11.17 6.81 -8.46
CA PRO A 76 -11.43 6.22 -9.78
C PRO A 76 -11.52 4.69 -9.83
N TYR A 77 -11.45 4.00 -8.69
CA TYR A 77 -11.24 2.55 -8.62
C TYR A 77 -12.55 1.76 -8.59
N TYR A 78 -13.59 2.26 -7.91
CA TYR A 78 -14.92 1.63 -7.86
C TYR A 78 -14.90 0.13 -7.49
N GLY A 79 -14.03 -0.26 -6.56
CA GLY A 79 -13.84 -1.63 -6.10
C GLY A 79 -12.82 -2.46 -6.90
N ASP A 80 -12.26 -1.91 -7.99
CA ASP A 80 -11.28 -2.58 -8.84
C ASP A 80 -9.87 -2.53 -8.21
N ILE A 81 -9.51 -3.63 -7.54
CA ILE A 81 -8.20 -3.77 -6.91
C ILE A 81 -7.06 -3.78 -7.93
N GLU A 82 -7.27 -4.33 -9.14
CA GLU A 82 -6.19 -4.39 -10.13
C GLU A 82 -5.81 -3.01 -10.64
N LYS A 83 -6.78 -2.10 -10.76
CA LYS A 83 -6.50 -0.67 -11.05
C LYS A 83 -5.73 0.02 -9.94
N VAL A 84 -6.06 -0.25 -8.67
CA VAL A 84 -5.33 0.30 -7.51
C VAL A 84 -3.87 -0.16 -7.55
N LEU A 85 -3.66 -1.46 -7.77
CA LEU A 85 -2.34 -2.07 -7.83
C LEU A 85 -1.53 -1.57 -9.03
N GLU A 86 -2.16 -1.41 -10.20
CA GLU A 86 -1.51 -0.83 -11.38
C GLU A 86 -1.09 0.62 -11.14
N HIS A 87 -1.96 1.43 -10.54
CA HIS A 87 -1.61 2.80 -10.19
C HIS A 87 -0.41 2.89 -9.24
N ASN A 88 -0.34 2.06 -8.20
CA ASN A 88 0.83 2.03 -7.34
C ASN A 88 2.08 1.52 -8.07
N PHE A 89 1.94 0.47 -8.89
CA PHE A 89 3.04 -0.06 -9.70
C PHE A 89 3.64 1.02 -10.62
N ILE A 90 2.80 1.84 -11.25
CA ILE A 90 3.21 2.96 -12.09
C ILE A 90 3.81 4.10 -11.24
N ALA A 91 3.25 4.40 -10.06
CA ALA A 91 3.74 5.47 -9.20
C ALA A 91 5.18 5.23 -8.72
N ASP A 92 5.52 3.98 -8.40
CA ASP A 92 6.84 3.62 -7.87
C ASP A 92 7.94 3.50 -8.96
N ARG A 93 7.60 3.66 -10.24
CA ARG A 93 8.47 3.28 -11.39
C ARG A 93 9.83 3.96 -11.45
N PHE A 94 9.97 5.14 -10.87
CA PHE A 94 11.23 5.91 -10.91
C PHE A 94 12.15 5.61 -9.72
N ASN A 95 11.60 5.06 -8.63
CA ASN A 95 12.31 4.87 -7.37
C ASN A 95 12.49 3.39 -7.01
N VAL A 96 11.76 2.49 -7.68
CA VAL A 96 11.73 1.07 -7.36
C VAL A 96 11.88 0.24 -8.64
N SER A 97 12.78 -0.74 -8.60
CA SER A 97 13.03 -1.63 -9.75
C SER A 97 11.77 -2.38 -10.17
N ALA A 98 11.71 -2.84 -11.42
CA ALA A 98 10.54 -3.55 -11.93
C ALA A 98 10.27 -4.84 -11.14
N GLU A 99 11.31 -5.57 -10.78
CA GLU A 99 11.25 -6.83 -10.04
C GLU A 99 10.62 -6.63 -8.66
N VAL A 100 11.08 -5.62 -7.92
CA VAL A 100 10.55 -5.29 -6.59
C VAL A 100 9.12 -4.79 -6.69
N ARG A 101 8.77 -4.00 -7.72
CA ARG A 101 7.39 -3.56 -7.93
C ARG A 101 6.45 -4.72 -8.25
N ILE A 102 6.89 -5.72 -9.01
CA ILE A 102 6.13 -6.95 -9.27
C ILE A 102 5.90 -7.70 -7.96
N GLU A 103 6.95 -7.86 -7.13
CA GLU A 103 6.84 -8.52 -5.84
C GLU A 103 5.84 -7.82 -4.91
N ILE A 104 5.94 -6.49 -4.79
CA ILE A 104 5.02 -5.66 -4.00
C ILE A 104 3.59 -5.85 -4.49
N ARG A 105 3.37 -5.78 -5.81
CA ARG A 105 2.05 -5.95 -6.42
C ARG A 105 1.44 -7.31 -6.10
N GLU A 106 2.17 -8.40 -6.26
CA GLU A 106 1.66 -9.76 -6.00
C GLU A 106 1.35 -9.99 -4.52
N LYS A 107 2.21 -9.50 -3.63
CA LYS A 107 1.99 -9.56 -2.18
C LYS A 107 0.76 -8.76 -1.77
N LEU A 108 0.62 -7.54 -2.27
CA LEU A 108 -0.56 -6.70 -2.03
C LEU A 108 -1.83 -7.32 -2.60
N ARG A 109 -1.80 -7.87 -3.81
CA ARG A 109 -2.93 -8.59 -4.39
C ARG A 109 -3.38 -9.73 -3.50
N THR A 110 -2.44 -10.59 -3.10
CA THR A 110 -2.75 -11.74 -2.24
C THR A 110 -3.33 -11.30 -0.91
N ALA A 111 -2.72 -10.31 -0.27
CA ALA A 111 -3.16 -9.78 1.02
C ALA A 111 -4.56 -9.14 0.98
N TYR A 112 -4.96 -8.52 -0.15
CA TYR A 112 -6.29 -7.94 -0.32
C TYR A 112 -7.39 -9.00 -0.18
N TYR A 113 -7.29 -10.09 -0.95
CA TYR A 113 -8.30 -11.14 -0.95
C TYR A 113 -8.38 -11.86 0.40
N GLU A 114 -7.23 -12.08 1.05
CA GLU A 114 -7.19 -12.65 2.41
C GLU A 114 -7.86 -11.73 3.44
N GLN A 115 -7.50 -10.45 3.45
CA GLN A 115 -7.93 -9.53 4.51
C GLN A 115 -9.41 -9.19 4.43
N PHE A 116 -9.94 -9.02 3.22
CA PHE A 116 -11.33 -8.63 3.01
C PHE A 116 -12.25 -9.81 2.73
N ASN A 117 -11.73 -11.05 2.83
CA ASN A 117 -12.46 -12.31 2.58
C ASN A 117 -13.23 -12.29 1.24
N ILE A 118 -12.57 -11.79 0.19
CA ILE A 118 -13.14 -11.68 -1.15
C ILE A 118 -12.69 -12.90 -1.95
N ARG A 119 -13.62 -13.54 -2.66
CA ARG A 119 -13.28 -14.65 -3.54
C ARG A 119 -12.38 -14.16 -4.66
N LYS A 120 -11.18 -14.75 -4.78
CA LYS A 120 -10.28 -14.50 -5.91
C LYS A 120 -10.99 -14.85 -7.23
N PRO A 121 -10.87 -14.04 -8.29
CA PRO A 121 -11.30 -14.43 -9.62
C PRO A 121 -10.63 -15.74 -10.02
N ILE A 122 -11.41 -16.72 -10.48
CA ILE A 122 -10.86 -17.96 -11.01
C ILE A 122 -10.28 -17.62 -12.39
N ALA A 123 -8.99 -17.92 -12.61
CA ALA A 123 -8.24 -17.55 -13.82
C ALA A 123 -8.86 -18.02 -15.15
N ASN A 124 -9.90 -18.87 -15.12
CA ASN A 124 -10.55 -19.45 -16.28
C ASN A 124 -11.90 -18.81 -16.69
N GLN A 125 -12.32 -17.69 -16.10
CA GLN A 125 -13.60 -17.05 -16.48
C GLN A 125 -13.51 -16.00 -17.61
N LEU A 126 -12.34 -15.77 -18.23
CA LEU A 126 -12.20 -14.85 -19.37
C LEU A 126 -12.19 -15.55 -20.75
N LYS A 127 -12.63 -16.81 -20.83
CA LYS A 127 -12.95 -17.47 -22.11
C LYS A 127 -14.44 -17.78 -22.22
N LEU A 128 -15.30 -16.77 -22.22
CA LEU A 128 -16.65 -16.93 -22.76
C LEU A 128 -17.18 -15.62 -23.36
N SER A 129 -17.46 -15.74 -24.67
CA SER A 129 -18.28 -14.90 -25.55
C SER A 129 -17.89 -13.43 -25.78
N LEU A 130 -17.15 -13.17 -26.87
CA LEU A 130 -17.69 -12.68 -28.16
C LEU A 130 -16.71 -13.01 -29.29
#